data_AF-A0A842NJ08-F1
#
_entry.id   AF-A0A842NJ08-F1
#
_cell.length_a   1.000
_cell.length_b   1.000
_cell.length_c   1.000
_cell.angle_alpha   90.00
_cell.angle_beta   90.00
_cell.angle_gamma   90.00
#
_symmetry.space_group_name_H-M   'P 1'
#
loop_
_entity.id
_entity.type
_entity.pdbx_description
1 polymer ?
#
loop_
_entity_poly.entity_id
_entity_poly.type
_entity_poly.pdbx_seq_one_letter_code
_entity_poly.pdbx_strand_id
1 'polypeptide(L)'
;SVHPVAKVCEKILNVAYAQELVCVMVASGLAQNYSAIRALSTEGIQKGHMRLHARNLATAAGATTDQIDTVVQKMIESKKISLDSAKEILQNF
;
A
#
# COMPACT_ATOMS: atom_id res chain seq x y z
N SER A 1 -25.38 -23.70 -13.56
CA SER A 1 -23.99 -24.00 -13.96
C SER A 1 -23.67 -25.51 -13.94
N VAL A 2 -22.76 -26.02 -14.77
CA VAL A 2 -22.25 -27.42 -14.71
C VAL A 2 -21.13 -27.55 -13.66
N HIS A 3 -20.41 -26.47 -13.38
CA HIS A 3 -19.32 -26.44 -12.40
C HIS A 3 -19.86 -26.42 -10.96
N PRO A 4 -19.50 -27.38 -10.08
CA PRO A 4 -20.03 -27.47 -8.72
C PRO A 4 -19.85 -26.21 -7.89
N VAL A 5 -18.68 -25.56 -7.97
CA VAL A 5 -18.39 -24.32 -7.21
C VAL A 5 -19.29 -23.18 -7.66
N ALA A 6 -19.57 -23.06 -8.96
CA ALA A 6 -20.43 -21.99 -9.47
C ALA A 6 -21.86 -22.14 -8.95
N LYS A 7 -22.39 -23.37 -8.85
CA LYS A 7 -23.69 -23.62 -8.21
C LYS A 7 -23.71 -23.19 -6.73
N VAL A 8 -22.61 -23.40 -6.00
CA VAL A 8 -22.51 -22.98 -4.59
C VAL A 8 -22.48 -21.45 -4.50
N CYS A 9 -21.70 -20.78 -5.34
CA CYS A 9 -21.66 -19.32 -5.39
C CYS A 9 -23.01 -18.71 -5.76
N GLU A 10 -23.73 -19.25 -6.75
CA GLU A 10 -25.10 -18.83 -7.12
C GLU A 10 -26.06 -18.96 -5.92
N LYS A 11 -25.96 -20.06 -5.16
CA LYS A 11 -26.77 -20.26 -3.93
C LYS A 11 -26.43 -19.29 -2.80
N ILE A 12 -25.14 -19.00 -2.58
CA ILE A 12 -24.70 -18.03 -1.57
C ILE A 12 -25.22 -16.63 -1.91
N LEU A 13 -25.14 -16.25 -3.19
CA LEU A 13 -25.63 -14.95 -3.67
C LEU A 13 -27.16 -14.86 -3.67
N ASN A 14 -27.86 -16.01 -3.69
CA ASN A 14 -29.33 -16.10 -3.64
C ASN A 14 -30.04 -15.20 -4.68
N VAL A 15 -29.51 -15.21 -5.91
CA VAL A 15 -30.07 -14.44 -7.04
C VAL A 15 -31.09 -15.29 -7.80
N ALA A 16 -32.22 -14.70 -8.15
CA ALA A 16 -33.31 -15.36 -8.87
C ALA A 16 -33.13 -15.28 -10.39
N TYR A 17 -32.55 -14.19 -10.90
CA TYR A 17 -32.38 -13.96 -12.34
C TYR A 17 -31.00 -13.37 -12.67
N ALA A 18 -30.55 -13.57 -13.92
CA ALA A 18 -29.26 -13.07 -14.40
C ALA A 18 -29.08 -11.56 -14.19
N GLN A 19 -30.15 -10.77 -14.28
CA GLN A 19 -30.11 -9.33 -14.06
C GLN A 19 -29.64 -8.96 -12.64
N GLU A 20 -30.05 -9.71 -11.62
CA GLU A 20 -29.62 -9.48 -10.24
C GLU A 20 -28.15 -9.81 -10.05
N LEU A 21 -27.67 -10.88 -10.68
CA LEU A 21 -26.25 -11.22 -10.69
C LEU A 21 -25.41 -10.10 -11.32
N VAL A 22 -25.87 -9.53 -12.44
CA VAL A 22 -25.21 -8.38 -13.09
C VAL A 22 -25.15 -7.17 -12.14
N CYS A 23 -26.24 -6.84 -11.45
CA CYS A 23 -26.25 -5.76 -10.47
C CYS A 23 -25.24 -5.97 -9.35
N VAL A 24 -25.15 -7.19 -8.79
CA VAL A 24 -24.16 -7.53 -7.76
C VAL A 24 -22.73 -7.39 -8.30
N MET A 25 -22.47 -7.87 -9.50
CA MET A 25 -21.14 -7.76 -10.15
C MET A 25 -20.73 -6.30 -10.34
N VAL A 26 -21.64 -5.46 -10.87
CA VAL A 26 -21.37 -4.02 -11.08
C VAL A 26 -21.14 -3.31 -9.76
N ALA A 27 -21.98 -3.56 -8.75
CA ALA A 27 -21.82 -2.97 -7.42
C ALA A 27 -20.49 -3.38 -6.76
N SER A 28 -20.12 -4.66 -6.87
CA SER A 28 -18.83 -5.17 -6.38
C SER A 28 -17.65 -4.51 -7.09
N GLY A 29 -17.71 -4.37 -8.42
CA GLY A 29 -16.68 -3.68 -9.21
C GLY A 29 -16.54 -2.20 -8.83
N LEU A 30 -17.65 -1.49 -8.60
CA LEU A 30 -17.63 -0.11 -8.12
C LEU A 30 -17.02 0.00 -6.72
N ALA A 31 -17.40 -0.89 -5.80
CA ALA A 31 -16.83 -0.94 -4.46
C ALA A 31 -15.31 -1.22 -4.48
N GLN A 32 -14.86 -2.09 -5.39
CA GLN A 32 -13.45 -2.38 -5.59
C GLN A 32 -12.70 -1.15 -6.13
N ASN A 33 -13.23 -0.49 -7.17
CA ASN A 33 -12.64 0.72 -7.72
C ASN A 33 -12.55 1.85 -6.67
N TYR A 34 -13.62 2.08 -5.92
CA TYR A 34 -13.63 3.06 -4.83
C TYR A 34 -12.57 2.73 -3.77
N SER A 35 -12.49 1.48 -3.35
CA SER A 35 -11.52 1.04 -2.33
C SER A 35 -10.08 1.20 -2.81
N ALA A 36 -9.81 0.93 -4.10
CA ALA A 36 -8.48 1.12 -4.69
C ALA A 36 -8.09 2.60 -4.73
N ILE A 37 -8.98 3.47 -5.21
CA ILE A 37 -8.74 4.93 -5.24
C ILE A 37 -8.55 5.45 -3.81
N ARG A 38 -9.39 5.02 -2.88
CA ARG A 38 -9.28 5.40 -1.46
C ARG A 38 -7.95 4.94 -0.86
N ALA A 39 -7.53 3.71 -1.11
CA ALA A 39 -6.24 3.21 -0.65
C ALA A 39 -5.08 4.07 -1.18
N LEU A 40 -5.08 4.38 -2.47
CA LEU A 40 -4.07 5.23 -3.11
C LEU A 40 -4.06 6.67 -2.58
N SER A 41 -5.24 7.21 -2.23
CA SER A 41 -5.39 8.57 -1.69
C SER A 41 -5.20 8.66 -0.18
N THR A 42 -5.17 7.53 0.54
CA THR A 42 -4.92 7.55 1.99
C THR A 42 -3.46 7.84 2.31
N GLU A 43 -3.25 8.73 3.26
CA GLU A 43 -1.91 9.06 3.75
C GLU A 43 -1.18 7.87 4.38
N GLY A 44 -1.91 6.87 4.91
CA GLY A 44 -1.31 5.73 5.59
C GLY A 44 -0.40 4.91 4.67
N ILE A 45 -0.86 4.59 3.46
CA ILE A 45 -0.08 3.84 2.47
C ILE A 45 1.11 4.68 1.97
N GLN A 46 0.87 5.95 1.68
CA GLN A 46 1.93 6.87 1.23
C GLN A 46 3.01 7.07 2.31
N LYS A 47 2.63 7.28 3.58
CA LYS A 47 3.57 7.40 4.71
C LYS A 47 4.35 6.11 4.93
N GLY A 48 3.71 4.95 4.83
CA GLY A 48 4.38 3.66 4.89
C GLY A 48 5.43 3.48 3.78
N HIS A 49 5.05 3.78 2.53
CA HIS A 49 5.95 3.71 1.38
C HIS A 49 7.13 4.68 1.51
N MET A 50 6.88 5.93 1.91
CA MET A 50 7.94 6.93 2.12
C MET A 50 8.89 6.55 3.25
N ARG A 51 8.39 5.94 4.34
CA ARG A 51 9.24 5.45 5.43
C ARG A 51 10.12 4.28 4.98
N LEU A 52 9.58 3.34 4.21
CA LEU A 52 10.37 2.25 3.62
C LEU A 52 11.41 2.79 2.64
N HIS A 53 11.03 3.74 1.78
CA HIS A 53 11.95 4.40 0.85
C HIS A 53 13.10 5.09 1.59
N ALA A 54 12.81 5.83 2.66
CA ALA A 54 13.83 6.45 3.50
C ALA A 54 14.76 5.41 4.15
N ARG A 55 14.25 4.27 4.64
CA ARG A 55 15.08 3.17 5.16
C ARG A 55 16.01 2.60 4.08
N ASN A 56 15.50 2.42 2.86
CA ASN A 56 16.30 1.93 1.74
C ASN A 56 17.43 2.91 1.39
N LEU A 57 17.16 4.22 1.41
CA LEU A 57 18.17 5.25 1.19
C LEU A 57 19.24 5.26 2.30
N ALA A 58 18.83 5.16 3.57
CA ALA A 58 19.76 5.06 4.70
C ALA A 58 20.66 3.83 4.57
N THR A 59 20.09 2.68 4.20
CA THR A 59 20.83 1.43 3.97
C THR A 59 21.81 1.58 2.81
N ALA A 60 21.37 2.17 1.69
CA ALA A 60 22.22 2.40 0.52
C ALA A 60 23.35 3.42 0.79
N ALA A 61 23.15 4.35 1.73
CA ALA A 61 24.18 5.26 2.20
C ALA A 61 25.20 4.59 3.16
N GLY A 62 24.95 3.35 3.58
CA GLY A 62 25.85 2.58 4.45
C GLY A 62 25.49 2.63 5.94
N ALA A 63 24.28 3.03 6.31
CA ALA A 63 23.84 3.00 7.71
C ALA A 63 23.84 1.56 8.26
N THR A 64 24.38 1.38 9.47
CA THR A 64 24.24 0.13 10.23
C THR A 64 22.81 -0.03 10.76
N THR A 65 22.41 -1.24 11.15
CA THR A 65 21.06 -1.54 11.66
C THR A 65 20.64 -0.61 12.79
N ASP A 66 21.57 -0.28 13.69
CA ASP A 66 21.32 0.60 14.84
C ASP A 66 21.19 2.08 14.47
N GLN A 67 21.75 2.49 13.32
CA GLN A 67 21.72 3.87 12.84
C GLN A 67 20.49 4.17 11.96
N ILE A 68 19.92 3.16 11.29
CA ILE A 68 18.86 3.34 10.28
C ILE A 68 17.70 4.17 10.81
N ASP A 69 17.17 3.84 11.99
CA ASP A 69 16.00 4.53 12.54
C ASP A 69 16.26 6.02 12.80
N THR A 70 17.43 6.35 13.35
CA THR A 70 17.83 7.74 13.61
C THR A 70 18.11 8.52 12.32
N VAL A 71 18.78 7.91 11.33
CA VAL A 71 19.03 8.55 10.03
C VAL A 71 17.71 8.85 9.32
N VAL A 72 16.79 7.88 9.31
CA VAL A 72 15.45 8.04 8.72
C VAL A 72 14.68 9.15 9.44
N GLN A 73 14.72 9.19 10.77
CA GLN A 73 14.06 10.22 11.54
C GLN A 73 14.60 11.61 11.21
N LYS A 74 15.93 11.79 11.17
CA LYS A 74 16.58 13.06 10.79
C LYS A 74 16.23 13.49 9.35
N MET A 75 16.15 12.55 8.40
CA MET A 75 15.72 12.85 7.01
C MET A 75 14.27 13.33 6.94
N ILE A 76 13.37 12.71 7.72
CA ILE A 76 11.96 13.11 7.78
C ILE A 76 11.80 14.49 8.42
N GLU A 77 12.47 14.74 9.55
CA GLU A 77 12.42 16.02 10.27
C GLU A 77 12.97 17.18 9.43
N SER A 78 14.06 16.94 8.69
CA SER A 78 14.66 17.92 7.78
C SER A 78 13.89 18.07 6.46
N LYS A 79 12.87 17.23 6.20
CA LYS A 79 12.13 17.13 4.92
C LYS A 79 13.05 16.90 3.70
N LYS A 80 14.25 16.38 3.90
CA LYS A 80 15.24 16.05 2.85
C LYS A 80 15.44 14.53 2.81
N ILE A 81 14.64 13.86 1.98
CA ILE A 81 14.73 12.41 1.80
C ILE A 81 15.52 12.15 0.50
N SER A 82 16.84 12.04 0.64
CA SER A 82 17.74 11.75 -0.48
C SER A 82 18.95 10.94 -0.01
N LEU A 83 19.62 10.28 -0.95
CA LEU A 83 20.84 9.51 -0.66
C LEU A 83 21.97 10.41 -0.15
N ASP A 84 22.09 11.63 -0.68
CA ASP A 84 23.08 12.61 -0.23
C ASP A 84 22.79 13.09 1.19
N SER A 85 21.53 13.39 1.52
CA SER A 85 21.14 13.76 2.88
C SER A 85 21.41 12.62 3.87
N ALA A 86 21.16 11.36 3.49
CA ALA A 86 21.50 10.21 4.32
C ALA A 86 23.01 10.11 4.59
N LYS A 87 23.85 10.34 3.57
CA LYS A 87 25.32 10.37 3.72
C LYS A 87 25.77 11.52 4.62
N GLU A 88 25.24 12.72 4.43
CA GLU A 88 25.55 13.89 5.28
C GLU A 88 25.18 13.63 6.74
N ILE A 89 24.02 13.00 6.99
CA ILE A 89 23.58 12.66 8.35
C ILE A 89 24.50 11.60 8.97
N LEU A 90 24.92 10.60 8.19
CA LEU A 90 25.85 9.55 8.64
C LEU A 90 27.27 10.08 8.91
N GLN A 91 27.73 11.08 8.16
CA GLN A 91 29.02 11.73 8.41
C GLN A 91 29.03 12.55 9.70
N ASN A 92 27.87 13.06 10.12
CA ASN A 92 27.67 13.84 11.35
C ASN A 92 27.04 13.01 12.48
N PHE A 93 27.20 11.69 12.42
CA PHE A 93 26.69 10.74 13.41
C PHE A 93 27.73 10.50 14.50
#